data_AF-A0A937V7H9-F1
#
_entry.id   AF-A0A937V7H9-F1
#
_cell.length_a   1.000
_cell.length_b   1.000
_cell.length_c   1.000
_cell.angle_alpha   90.00
_cell.angle_beta   90.00
_cell.angle_gamma   90.00
#
_symmetry.space_group_name_H-M   'P 1'
#
loop_
_entity.id
_entity.type
_entity.pdbx_description
1 polymer ?
#
loop_
_entity_poly.entity_id
_entity_poly.type
_entity_poly.pdbx_seq_one_letter_code
_entity_poly.pdbx_strand_id
1 'polypeptide(L)'
;MINNKIETFLEKGNMNYLYCLLANLEVERLNKLPSYVKQKLVDKLTEIAMTHVAENEVPDYLSEIAEAEAAAITPAYRRDDDYEYEPLMDTETVDDSLKLTDAYEDEEDDTDDFDQDDDNDD
;
A
#
# COMPACT_ATOMS: atom_id res chain seq x y z
N MET A 1 14.40 20.85 -14.33
CA MET A 1 14.07 22.29 -14.26
C MET A 1 14.12 22.66 -12.79
N ILE A 2 14.81 23.74 -12.42
CA ILE A 2 14.91 24.15 -11.01
C ILE A 2 13.57 24.78 -10.59
N ASN A 3 13.01 24.34 -9.46
CA ASN A 3 11.76 24.87 -8.94
C ASN A 3 12.06 26.10 -8.06
N ASN A 4 11.76 27.29 -8.58
CA ASN A 4 12.01 28.56 -7.91
C ASN A 4 11.36 28.67 -6.50
N LYS A 5 10.28 27.93 -6.25
CA LYS A 5 9.61 27.93 -4.94
C LYS A 5 10.45 27.20 -3.89
N ILE A 6 11.09 26.09 -4.28
CA ILE A 6 12.00 25.33 -3.42
C ILE A 6 13.23 26.18 -3.09
N GLU A 7 13.82 26.85 -4.09
CA GLU A 7 14.96 27.74 -3.86
C GLU A 7 14.58 28.89 -2.92
N THR A 8 13.43 29.53 -3.16
CA THR A 8 12.95 30.60 -2.28
C THR A 8 12.76 30.13 -0.84
N PHE A 9 12.28 28.91 -0.63
CA PHE A 9 12.11 28.32 0.70
C PHE A 9 13.47 28.07 1.39
N LEU A 10 14.41 27.47 0.67
CA LEU A 10 15.75 27.13 1.17
C LEU A 10 16.61 28.38 1.41
N GLU A 11 16.47 29.42 0.60
CA GLU A 11 17.22 30.68 0.77
C GLU A 11 16.72 31.49 1.96
N LYS A 12 15.40 31.49 2.21
CA LYS A 12 14.80 32.25 3.32
C LYS A 12 14.81 31.49 4.63
N GLY A 13 14.77 30.17 4.59
CA GLY A 13 14.71 29.29 5.75
C GLY A 13 16.05 28.61 6.01
N ASN A 14 16.69 28.89 7.14
CA ASN A 14 17.88 28.15 7.59
C ASN A 14 17.49 26.78 8.19
N MET A 15 16.60 26.04 7.51
CA MET A 15 15.94 24.83 7.99
C MET A 15 16.00 23.71 6.94
N ASN A 16 17.09 23.64 6.18
CA ASN A 16 17.27 22.68 5.08
C ASN A 16 17.11 21.22 5.54
N TYR A 17 17.61 20.90 6.73
CA TYR A 17 17.47 19.56 7.29
C TYR A 17 16.02 19.21 7.61
N LEU A 18 15.27 20.15 8.21
CA LEU A 18 13.84 19.97 8.49
C LEU A 18 13.04 19.83 7.20
N TYR A 19 13.36 20.64 6.18
CA TYR A 19 12.76 20.51 4.85
C TYR A 19 12.92 19.11 4.28
N CYS A 20 14.15 18.55 4.32
CA CYS A 20 14.39 17.18 3.86
C CYS A 20 13.60 16.14 4.66
N LEU A 21 13.49 16.29 5.98
CA LEU A 21 12.70 15.39 6.83
C LEU A 21 11.22 15.43 6.47
N LEU A 22 10.66 16.64 6.30
CA LEU A 22 9.26 16.80 5.92
C LEU A 22 8.98 16.26 4.53
N ALA A 23 9.88 16.49 3.57
CA ALA A 23 9.77 15.94 2.23
C ALA A 23 9.78 14.40 2.26
N ASN A 24 10.65 13.78 3.06
CA ASN A 24 10.67 12.33 3.23
C ASN A 24 9.36 11.79 3.84
N LEU A 25 8.84 12.45 4.88
CA LEU A 25 7.57 12.07 5.50
C LEU A 25 6.40 12.19 4.51
N GLU A 26 6.40 13.24 3.69
CA GLU A 26 5.40 13.42 2.65
C GLU A 26 5.51 12.35 1.55
N VAL A 27 6.73 11.97 1.14
CA VAL A 27 6.93 10.84 0.23
C VAL A 27 6.38 9.54 0.81
N GLU A 28 6.59 9.26 2.09
CA GLU A 28 6.01 8.08 2.75
C GLU A 28 4.47 8.12 2.74
N ARG A 29 3.88 9.30 2.99
CA ARG A 29 2.43 9.50 2.93
C ARG A 29 1.90 9.23 1.52
N LEU A 30 2.53 9.81 0.50
CA LEU A 30 2.13 9.64 -0.90
C LEU A 30 2.28 8.18 -1.37
N ASN A 31 3.30 7.45 -0.88
CA ASN A 31 3.47 6.04 -1.20
C ASN A 31 2.34 5.14 -0.66
N LYS A 32 1.81 5.50 0.51
CA LYS A 32 0.68 4.79 1.15
C LYS A 32 -0.66 5.06 0.45
N LEU A 33 -0.72 6.01 -0.49
CA LEU A 33 -1.94 6.25 -1.26
C LEU A 33 -2.28 5.04 -2.15
N PRO A 34 -3.58 4.77 -2.38
CA PRO A 34 -4.02 3.74 -3.30
C PRO A 34 -3.50 3.95 -4.73
N SER A 35 -3.31 2.85 -5.47
CA SER A 35 -2.72 2.88 -6.82
C SER A 35 -3.46 3.80 -7.80
N TYR A 36 -4.79 3.88 -7.68
CA TYR A 36 -5.61 4.75 -8.55
C TYR A 36 -5.39 6.25 -8.29
N VAL A 37 -5.03 6.65 -7.06
CA VAL A 37 -4.65 8.04 -6.76
C VAL A 37 -3.25 8.31 -7.29
N LYS A 38 -2.32 7.37 -7.06
CA LYS A 38 -0.93 7.49 -7.53
C LYS A 38 -0.83 7.58 -9.05
N GLN A 39 -1.72 6.95 -9.80
CA GLN A 39 -1.77 7.05 -11.26
C GLN A 39 -2.12 8.46 -11.78
N LYS A 40 -2.78 9.29 -10.97
CA LYS A 40 -3.07 10.69 -11.32
C LYS A 40 -1.87 11.61 -11.09
N LEU A 41 -0.90 11.18 -10.29
CA LEU A 41 0.33 11.92 -10.04
C LEU A 41 1.25 11.77 -11.27
N VAL A 42 1.42 12.86 -12.01
CA VAL A 42 2.18 12.87 -13.28
C VAL A 42 3.69 12.84 -13.03
N ASP A 43 4.13 13.49 -11.96
CA ASP A 43 5.54 13.65 -11.62
C ASP A 43 6.02 12.62 -10.58
N LYS A 44 7.34 12.60 -10.35
CA LYS A 44 7.92 11.74 -9.31
C LYS A 44 7.42 12.18 -7.94
N LEU A 45 7.08 11.21 -7.09
CA LEU A 45 6.60 11.47 -5.72
C LEU A 45 7.54 12.37 -4.92
N THR A 46 8.86 12.25 -5.13
CA THR A 46 9.86 13.10 -4.48
C THR A 46 9.75 14.56 -4.89
N GLU A 47 9.48 14.84 -6.17
CA GLU A 47 9.35 16.21 -6.69
C GLU A 47 8.03 16.84 -6.20
N ILE A 48 6.96 16.05 -6.17
CA ILE A 48 5.65 16.44 -5.63
C ILE A 48 5.76 16.75 -4.13
N ALA A 49 6.35 15.85 -3.36
CA ALA A 49 6.52 16.03 -1.91
C ALA A 49 7.36 17.27 -1.57
N MET A 50 8.47 17.47 -2.28
CA MET A 50 9.29 18.68 -2.15
C MET A 50 8.49 19.95 -2.46
N THR A 51 7.61 19.90 -3.46
CA THR A 51 6.75 21.02 -3.82
C THR A 51 5.68 21.29 -2.75
N HIS A 52 4.99 20.27 -2.24
CA HIS A 52 4.01 20.41 -1.15
C HIS A 52 4.62 21.06 0.09
N VAL A 53 5.82 20.63 0.47
CA VAL A 53 6.52 21.17 1.65
C VAL A 53 7.00 22.60 1.40
N ALA A 54 7.53 22.90 0.21
CA ALA A 54 7.98 24.25 -0.15
C ALA A 54 6.82 25.25 -0.24
N GLU A 55 5.65 24.79 -0.69
CA GLU A 55 4.42 25.58 -0.79
C GLU A 55 3.66 25.65 0.54
N ASN A 56 4.03 24.81 1.51
CA ASN A 56 3.30 24.62 2.76
C ASN A 56 1.82 24.27 2.55
N GLU A 57 1.54 23.59 1.44
CA GLU A 57 0.22 23.13 1.04
C GLU A 57 0.29 21.63 0.76
N VAL A 58 -0.36 20.86 1.62
CA VAL A 58 -0.36 19.40 1.57
C VAL A 58 -1.76 18.97 1.15
N PRO A 59 -1.96 18.49 -0.11
CA PRO A 59 -3.28 18.12 -0.60
C PRO A 59 -3.91 16.98 0.22
N ASP A 60 -5.24 17.02 0.33
CA ASP A 60 -6.05 15.96 0.88
C ASP A 60 -6.61 15.08 -0.23
N TYR A 61 -6.29 13.79 -0.19
CA TYR A 61 -6.72 12.79 -1.17
C TYR A 61 -7.91 11.95 -0.68
N LEU A 62 -8.41 12.19 0.54
CA LEU A 62 -9.51 11.41 1.13
C LEU A 62 -10.79 11.48 0.29
N SER A 63 -11.08 12.62 -0.32
CA SER A 63 -12.24 12.80 -1.20
C SER A 63 -12.16 11.91 -2.44
N GLU A 64 -10.99 11.83 -3.09
CA GLU A 64 -10.77 11.00 -4.27
C GLU A 64 -10.83 9.51 -3.94
N ILE A 65 -10.38 9.13 -2.75
CA ILE A 65 -10.47 7.78 -2.21
C ILE A 65 -11.94 7.40 -2.00
N ALA A 66 -12.70 8.25 -1.30
CA ALA A 66 -14.12 8.01 -1.03
C ALA A 66 -14.97 7.96 -2.32
N GLU A 67 -14.67 8.83 -3.30
CA GLU A 67 -15.34 8.80 -4.60
C GLU A 67 -15.05 7.51 -5.37
N ALA A 68 -13.80 7.06 -5.40
CA ALA A 68 -13.42 5.81 -6.05
C ALA A 68 -14.05 4.58 -5.38
N GLU A 69 -14.13 4.55 -4.05
CA GLU A 69 -14.81 3.49 -3.31
C GLU A 69 -16.32 3.47 -3.59
N ALA A 70 -16.99 4.63 -3.58
CA ALA A 70 -18.41 4.72 -3.93
C ALA A 70 -18.67 4.32 -5.40
N ALA A 71 -17.75 4.66 -6.31
CA ALA A 71 -17.80 4.26 -7.72
C ALA A 71 -17.50 2.77 -7.94
N ALA A 72 -16.83 2.08 -7.00
CA ALA A 72 -16.63 0.63 -7.04
C ALA A 72 -17.84 -0.14 -6.47
N ILE A 73 -18.58 0.48 -5.54
CA ILE A 73 -19.79 -0.08 -4.94
C ILE A 73 -20.99 0.03 -5.90
N THR A 74 -21.15 1.17 -6.58
CA THR A 74 -22.26 1.41 -7.52
C THR A 74 -22.39 0.43 -8.71
N PRO A 75 -21.33 -0.10 -9.35
CA PRO A 75 -21.48 -1.13 -10.40
C PRO A 75 -21.94 -2.48 -9.86
N ALA A 76 -21.77 -2.77 -8.57
CA ALA A 76 -22.35 -3.97 -7.95
C ALA A 76 -23.89 -3.86 -7.80
N TYR A 77 -24.43 -2.63 -7.77
CA TYR A 77 -25.88 -2.36 -7.65
C TYR A 77 -26.56 -2.00 -8.97
N ARG A 78 -25.83 -1.85 -10.07
CA ARG A 78 -26.36 -1.45 -11.39
C ARG A 78 -26.45 -2.58 -12.41
N ARG A 79 -26.46 -3.83 -11.94
CA ARG A 79 -26.81 -4.97 -12.78
C ARG A 79 -28.23 -5.42 -12.44
N ASP A 80 -29.13 -5.03 -13.34
CA ASP A 80 -30.47 -5.55 -13.58
C ASP A 80 -31.64 -4.92 -12.80
N ASP A 81 -32.14 -3.77 -13.29
CA ASP A 81 -33.46 -3.20 -12.97
C ASP A 81 -34.64 -4.03 -13.56
N ASP A 82 -34.50 -5.34 -13.74
CA ASP A 82 -35.56 -6.25 -14.23
C ASP A 82 -35.67 -7.57 -13.43
N TYR A 83 -34.99 -7.69 -12.28
CA TYR A 83 -35.18 -8.82 -11.37
C TYR A 83 -35.67 -8.35 -10.01
N GLU A 84 -36.81 -8.92 -9.62
CA GLU A 84 -37.40 -8.85 -8.29
C GLU A 84 -36.33 -9.11 -7.23
N TYR A 85 -36.18 -8.17 -6.30
CA TYR A 85 -35.16 -8.19 -5.25
C TYR A 85 -35.45 -9.33 -4.26
N GLU A 86 -34.92 -10.51 -4.53
CA GLU A 86 -34.68 -11.49 -3.46
C GLU A 86 -33.56 -10.94 -2.57
N PRO A 87 -33.78 -10.80 -1.25
CA PRO A 87 -32.74 -10.34 -0.34
C PRO A 87 -31.54 -11.26 -0.50
N LEU A 88 -30.35 -10.67 -0.64
CA LEU A 88 -29.07 -11.37 -0.64
C LEU A 88 -29.10 -12.39 0.50
N MET A 89 -29.26 -13.68 0.18
CA MET A 89 -29.13 -14.73 1.17
C MET A 89 -27.78 -14.52 1.84
N ASP A 90 -27.81 -14.44 3.17
CA ASP A 90 -26.64 -14.55 4.01
C ASP A 90 -25.95 -15.87 3.64
N THR A 91 -25.02 -15.80 2.69
CA THR A 91 -24.20 -16.96 2.35
C THR A 91 -23.26 -17.12 3.52
N GLU A 92 -23.70 -17.92 4.49
CA GLU A 92 -22.88 -18.46 5.56
C GLU A 92 -21.54 -18.89 4.95
N THR A 93 -20.49 -18.12 5.22
CA THR A 93 -19.14 -18.52 4.85
C THR A 93 -18.81 -19.73 5.70
N VAL A 94 -18.58 -20.88 5.06
CA VAL A 94 -18.21 -22.10 5.77
C VAL A 94 -16.85 -21.88 6.44
N ASP A 95 -16.83 -21.80 7.76
CA ASP A 95 -15.61 -21.72 8.56
C ASP A 95 -14.89 -23.08 8.53
N ASP A 96 -13.82 -23.17 7.75
CA ASP A 96 -12.99 -24.35 7.58
C ASP A 96 -11.66 -24.29 8.37
N SER A 97 -11.58 -23.38 9.36
CA SER A 97 -10.41 -23.20 10.24
C SER A 97 -10.00 -24.46 11.04
N LEU A 98 -10.86 -25.48 11.10
CA LEU A 98 -10.60 -26.76 11.75
C LEU A 98 -9.96 -27.83 10.85
N LYS A 99 -9.79 -27.60 9.54
CA LYS A 99 -9.28 -28.64 8.62
C LYS A 99 -7.75 -28.80 8.60
N LEU A 100 -6.99 -28.03 9.39
CA LEU A 100 -5.52 -28.01 9.32
C LEU A 100 -4.83 -28.93 10.34
N THR A 101 -5.54 -29.52 11.31
CA THR A 101 -4.90 -30.27 12.40
C THR A 101 -4.62 -31.75 12.11
N ASP A 102 -5.19 -32.34 11.06
CA ASP A 102 -5.03 -33.77 10.74
C ASP A 102 -3.81 -34.09 9.85
N ALA A 103 -2.97 -33.11 9.52
CA ALA A 103 -1.82 -33.31 8.63
C ALA A 103 -0.48 -33.54 9.37
N TYR A 104 -0.48 -33.62 10.71
CA TYR A 104 0.75 -33.75 11.52
C TYR A 104 0.78 -34.98 12.45
N GLU A 105 -0.13 -35.93 12.30
CA GLU A 105 -0.11 -37.21 13.05
C GLU A 105 0.19 -38.39 12.13
N ASP A 106 1.34 -38.37 11.44
CA ASP A 106 2.11 -39.57 11.07
C ASP A 106 3.26 -39.08 10.19
N GLU A 107 4.47 -39.00 10.74
CA GLU A 107 5.75 -39.44 10.13
C GLU A 107 6.76 -39.36 11.28
N GLU A 108 6.67 -40.32 12.22
CA GLU A 108 7.91 -40.81 12.82
C GLU A 108 8.72 -41.48 11.70
N ASP A 109 10.04 -41.29 11.74
CA ASP A 109 11.07 -41.99 10.97
C ASP A 109 11.53 -41.33 9.65
N ASP A 110 12.44 -40.36 9.77
CA ASP A 110 13.76 -40.47 9.14
C ASP A 110 14.65 -39.33 9.68
N THR A 111 15.38 -39.62 10.76
CA THR A 111 16.54 -38.80 11.12
C THR A 111 17.58 -38.96 10.02
N ASP A 112 17.66 -37.97 9.13
CA ASP A 112 18.69 -37.80 8.13
C ASP A 112 20.08 -38.06 8.73
N ASP A 113 20.70 -39.12 8.23
CA ASP A 113 22.08 -39.53 8.45
C ASP A 113 23.02 -38.47 7.84
N PHE A 114 23.30 -37.41 8.62
CA PHE A 114 24.24 -36.35 8.27
C PHE A 114 25.62 -36.61 8.88
N ASP A 115 26.28 -37.70 8.46
CA ASP A 115 27.69 -37.95 8.78
C ASP A 115 28.61 -37.53 7.62
N GLN A 116 29.02 -36.26 7.71
CA GLN A 116 30.37 -35.71 7.46
C GLN A 116 31.28 -36.38 6.43
N ASP A 117 31.30 -35.82 5.21
CA ASP A 117 32.53 -35.81 4.39
C ASP A 117 33.40 -34.62 4.87
N ASP A 118 34.32 -34.89 5.79
CA ASP A 118 35.41 -33.96 6.16
C ASP A 118 36.61 -34.25 5.25
N ASP A 119 36.87 -33.33 4.31
CA ASP A 119 38.01 -33.34 3.39
C ASP A 119 39.32 -33.35 4.18
N ASN A 120 40.02 -34.49 4.14
CA ASN A 120 41.32 -34.67 4.78
C ASN A 120 42.43 -34.07 3.88
N ASP A 121 42.91 -32.89 4.25
CA ASP A 121 44.06 -32.19 3.66
C ASP A 121 45.35 -32.64 4.38
N ASP A 122 46.17 -33.51 3.74
CA ASP A 122 47.62 -33.71 4.01
C ASP A 122 48.35 -34.26 2.77
#